data_AF-A0A9D3LNY2-F1
#
_entry.id   AF-A0A9D3LNY2-F1
#
_cell.length_a   1.000
_cell.length_b   1.000
_cell.length_c   1.000
_cell.angle_alpha   90.00
_cell.angle_beta   90.00
_cell.angle_gamma   90.00
#
_symmetry.space_group_name_H-M   'P 1'
#
loop_
_entity.id
_entity.type
_entity.pdbx_description
1 polymer ?
#
loop_
_entity_poly.entity_id
_entity_poly.type
_entity_poly.pdbx_seq_one_letter_code
_entity_poly.pdbx_strand_id
1 'polypeptide(L)'
;MLASACPGWICYAEKTHGDFILPYISTTRSPQQVMGSLVKGYFAEQHNLTPKQIYHVTVMPCFDKKLEASRSDFFLKEADTKRWTVSSRQERL
;
A
#
# COMPACT_ATOMS: atom_id res chain seq x y z
N MET A 1 6.27 1.21 -20.44
CA MET A 1 5.58 1.31 -19.13
C MET A 1 6.60 0.97 -18.04
N LEU A 2 6.75 1.83 -17.05
CA LEU A 2 7.70 1.67 -15.94
C LEU A 2 7.01 1.01 -14.73
N ALA A 3 7.76 0.23 -13.95
CA ALA A 3 7.23 -0.46 -12.79
C ALA A 3 6.86 0.51 -11.66
N SER A 4 5.80 0.19 -10.90
CA SER A 4 5.30 0.98 -9.77
C SER A 4 5.37 0.26 -8.43
N ALA A 5 5.86 -0.98 -8.41
CA ALA A 5 5.83 -1.82 -7.22
C ALA A 5 6.83 -1.40 -6.12
N CYS A 6 7.89 -0.66 -6.48
CA CYS A 6 8.93 -0.21 -5.55
C CYS A 6 8.63 1.22 -5.07
N PRO A 7 8.35 1.44 -3.77
CA PRO A 7 8.05 2.78 -3.26
C PRO A 7 9.24 3.73 -3.32
N GLY A 8 10.48 3.22 -3.17
CA GLY A 8 11.68 4.05 -3.33
C GLY A 8 11.82 4.61 -4.75
N TRP A 9 11.51 3.81 -5.77
CA TRP A 9 11.47 4.26 -7.17
C TRP A 9 10.40 5.33 -7.40
N ILE A 10 9.18 5.13 -6.87
CA ILE A 10 8.10 6.12 -6.99
C ILE A 10 8.50 7.45 -6.33
N CYS A 11 9.04 7.40 -5.10
CA CYS A 11 9.53 8.59 -4.41
C CYS A 11 10.64 9.30 -5.19
N TYR A 12 11.55 8.56 -5.82
CA TYR A 12 12.60 9.14 -6.64
C TYR A 12 12.04 9.79 -7.90
N ALA A 13 11.11 9.12 -8.60
CA ALA A 13 10.47 9.64 -9.79
C ALA A 13 9.67 10.92 -9.49
N GLU A 14 8.87 10.92 -8.41
CA GLU A 14 8.10 12.08 -7.94
C GLU A 14 9.02 13.28 -7.62
N LYS A 15 10.15 13.06 -6.94
CA LYS A 15 11.05 14.14 -6.50
C LYS A 15 12.00 14.65 -7.57
N THR A 16 12.52 13.77 -8.42
CA THR A 16 13.62 14.11 -9.35
C THR A 16 13.09 14.49 -10.74
N HIS A 17 12.05 13.82 -11.20
CA HIS A 17 11.57 13.93 -12.58
C HIS A 17 10.16 14.53 -12.69
N GLY A 18 9.45 14.68 -11.58
CA GLY A 18 8.15 15.34 -11.50
C GLY A 18 7.16 14.80 -12.54
N ASP A 19 6.38 15.70 -13.14
CA ASP A 19 5.29 15.36 -14.06
C ASP A 19 5.74 14.70 -15.38
N PHE A 20 7.02 14.76 -15.74
CA PHE A 20 7.49 14.21 -17.00
C PHE A 20 7.43 12.68 -17.05
N ILE A 21 7.79 12.02 -15.94
CA ILE A 21 7.90 10.55 -15.90
C ILE A 21 6.66 9.85 -15.32
N LEU A 22 5.86 10.55 -14.53
CA LEU A 22 4.62 10.03 -13.92
C LEU A 22 3.66 9.36 -14.91
N PRO A 23 3.39 9.90 -16.13
CA PRO A 23 2.46 9.25 -17.07
C PRO A 23 3.00 7.92 -17.63
N TYR A 24 4.30 7.67 -17.56
CA TYR A 24 4.92 6.44 -18.04
C TYR A 24 4.97 5.34 -16.98
N ILE A 25 4.68 5.67 -15.71
CA ILE A 25 4.64 4.72 -14.61
C ILE A 25 3.30 4.00 -14.60
N SER A 26 3.35 2.69 -14.34
CA SER A 26 2.15 1.87 -14.19
C SER A 26 1.26 2.39 -13.06
N THR A 27 -0.04 2.53 -13.31
CA THR A 27 -1.05 2.84 -12.30
C THR A 27 -1.36 1.64 -11.38
N THR A 28 -0.73 0.49 -11.64
CA THR A 28 -0.91 -0.73 -10.85
C THR A 28 -0.39 -0.50 -9.44
N ARG A 29 -1.22 -0.87 -8.44
CA ARG A 29 -0.84 -0.80 -7.03
C ARG A 29 0.18 -1.87 -6.68
N SER A 30 0.99 -1.65 -5.65
CA SER A 30 1.97 -2.65 -5.23
C SER A 30 1.30 -3.91 -4.66
N PRO A 31 1.98 -5.07 -4.62
CA PRO A 31 1.39 -6.32 -4.11
C PRO A 31 0.84 -6.20 -2.69
N GLN A 32 1.55 -5.46 -1.82
CA GLN A 32 1.06 -5.15 -0.48
C GLN A 32 -0.29 -4.43 -0.57
N GLN A 33 -0.40 -3.42 -1.43
CA GLN A 33 -1.60 -2.61 -1.66
C GLN A 33 -2.72 -3.31 -2.44
N VAL A 34 -2.43 -4.37 -3.17
CA VAL A 34 -3.47 -5.20 -3.77
C VAL A 34 -4.05 -6.12 -2.70
N MET A 35 -3.19 -6.79 -1.93
CA MET A 35 -3.60 -7.81 -0.96
C MET A 35 -4.60 -7.28 0.07
N GLY A 36 -4.31 -6.16 0.75
CA GLY A 36 -5.26 -5.63 1.73
C GLY A 36 -6.50 -4.94 1.14
N SER A 37 -6.55 -4.65 -0.17
CA SER A 37 -7.78 -4.27 -0.84
C SER A 37 -8.66 -5.51 -0.98
N LEU A 38 -8.07 -6.66 -1.28
CA LEU A 38 -8.76 -7.95 -1.30
C LEU A 38 -9.18 -8.39 0.11
N VAL A 39 -8.32 -8.25 1.11
CA VAL A 39 -8.63 -8.64 2.49
C VAL A 39 -9.72 -7.77 3.11
N LYS A 40 -9.65 -6.44 2.95
CA LYS A 40 -10.65 -5.53 3.54
C LYS A 40 -11.89 -5.31 2.68
N GLY A 41 -11.85 -5.69 1.41
CA GLY A 41 -13.02 -5.68 0.53
C GLY A 41 -13.63 -7.08 0.46
N TYR A 42 -13.07 -7.92 -0.41
CA TYR A 42 -13.60 -9.25 -0.70
C TYR A 42 -13.70 -10.15 0.54
N PHE A 43 -12.63 -10.31 1.32
CA PHE A 43 -12.66 -11.20 2.50
C PHE A 43 -13.56 -10.66 3.61
N ALA A 44 -13.62 -9.34 3.79
CA ALA A 44 -14.53 -8.71 4.75
C ALA A 44 -16.00 -8.99 4.40
N GLU A 45 -16.37 -8.82 3.13
CA GLU A 45 -17.72 -9.10 2.62
C GLU A 45 -18.10 -10.58 2.78
N GLN A 46 -17.20 -11.51 2.43
CA GLN A 46 -17.46 -12.95 2.53
C GLN A 46 -17.73 -13.41 3.97
N HIS A 47 -17.09 -12.77 4.96
CA HIS A 47 -17.22 -13.12 6.38
C HIS A 47 -18.20 -12.23 7.15
N ASN A 48 -18.95 -11.35 6.48
CA ASN A 48 -19.82 -10.33 7.11
C ASN A 48 -19.09 -9.51 8.19
N LEU A 49 -17.81 -9.24 7.98
CA LEU A 49 -16.98 -8.43 8.88
C LEU A 49 -16.89 -7.00 8.36
N THR A 50 -16.85 -6.03 9.26
CA THR A 50 -16.55 -4.65 8.87
C THR A 50 -15.04 -4.49 8.67
N PRO A 51 -14.59 -3.66 7.70
CA PRO A 51 -13.15 -3.40 7.48
C PRO A 51 -12.40 -2.84 8.71
N LYS A 52 -13.14 -2.28 9.67
CA LYS A 52 -12.63 -1.81 10.97
C LYS A 52 -12.20 -2.95 11.90
N GLN A 53 -12.80 -4.13 11.77
CA GLN A 53 -12.52 -5.30 12.60
C GLN A 53 -11.31 -6.10 12.11
N ILE A 54 -10.78 -5.78 10.92
CA ILE A 54 -9.71 -6.55 10.29
C ILE A 54 -8.39 -5.77 10.35
N TYR A 55 -7.44 -6.33 11.10
CA TYR A 55 -6.04 -5.93 11.07
C TYR A 55 -5.28 -6.79 10.06
N HIS A 56 -4.94 -6.20 8.91
CA HIS A 56 -4.03 -6.80 7.94
C HIS A 56 -2.59 -6.44 8.35
N VAL A 57 -1.70 -7.42 8.50
CA VAL A 57 -0.28 -7.27 8.85
C VAL A 57 0.59 -7.89 7.75
N THR A 58 1.62 -7.18 7.28
CA THR A 58 2.50 -7.64 6.20
C THR A 58 3.96 -7.50 6.62
N VAL A 59 4.70 -8.59 6.57
CA VAL A 59 6.14 -8.59 6.81
C VAL A 59 6.84 -8.38 5.48
N MET A 60 7.58 -7.28 5.36
CA MET A 60 8.25 -6.90 4.12
C MET A 60 9.73 -6.67 4.39
N PRO A 61 10.63 -7.09 3.47
CA PRO A 61 12.07 -6.88 3.61
C PRO A 61 12.50 -5.43 3.27
N CYS A 62 11.56 -4.48 3.18
CA CYS A 62 11.80 -3.13 2.70
C CYS A 62 11.21 -2.11 3.68
N PHE A 63 12.04 -1.16 4.13
CA PHE A 63 11.61 -0.09 5.04
C PHE A 63 10.57 0.84 4.38
N ASP A 64 10.79 1.19 3.11
CA ASP A 64 9.93 2.12 2.36
C ASP A 64 8.51 1.58 2.18
N LYS A 65 8.28 0.26 2.32
CA LYS A 65 6.93 -0.32 2.32
C LYS A 65 6.08 0.15 3.50
N LYS A 66 6.72 0.50 4.62
CA LYS A 66 6.06 1.15 5.76
C LYS A 66 5.62 2.57 5.41
N LEU A 67 6.46 3.31 4.68
CA LEU A 67 6.14 4.66 4.21
C LEU A 67 5.02 4.62 3.16
N GLU A 68 5.07 3.65 2.25
CA GLU A 68 4.01 3.41 1.27
C GLU A 68 2.66 3.12 1.94
N ALA A 69 2.65 2.29 3.00
CA ALA A 69 1.44 2.01 3.78
C ALA A 69 0.90 3.25 4.53
N SER A 70 1.75 4.25 4.77
CA SER A 70 1.39 5.45 5.53
C SER A 70 0.77 6.56 4.70
N ARG A 71 0.86 6.49 3.36
CA ARG A 71 0.30 7.50 2.42
C ARG A 71 -1.21 7.69 2.65
N SER A 72 -1.65 8.95 2.68
CA SER A 72 -3.05 9.35 2.88
C SER A 72 -3.96 8.96 1.72
N ASP A 73 -3.40 8.72 0.53
CA ASP A 73 -4.10 8.36 -0.71
C ASP A 73 -4.89 7.05 -0.59
N PHE A 74 -4.64 6.26 0.46
CA PHE A 74 -5.19 4.92 0.63
C PHE A 74 -6.13 4.80 1.85
N PHE A 75 -6.79 5.88 2.23
CA PHE A 75 -7.79 5.90 3.29
C PHE A 75 -9.17 5.44 2.78
N LEU A 76 -9.81 4.49 3.48
CA LEU A 76 -11.21 4.13 3.22
C LEU A 76 -12.12 5.10 3.97
N LYS A 77 -12.71 6.08 3.26
CA LYS A 77 -13.62 7.07 3.85
C LYS A 77 -14.85 6.45 4.50
N GLU A 78 -15.43 5.42 3.88
CA GLU A 78 -16.64 4.75 4.37
C GLU A 78 -16.43 3.98 5.68
N ALA A 79 -15.21 3.48 5.89
CA ALA A 79 -14.87 2.68 7.05
C ALA A 79 -14.02 3.44 8.08
N ASP A 80 -13.84 4.76 7.95
CA ASP A 80 -13.00 5.62 8.82
C ASP A 80 -11.73 4.90 9.30
N THR A 81 -11.05 4.23 8.37
CA THR A 81 -9.95 3.32 8.68
C THR A 81 -9.00 3.25 7.49
N LYS A 82 -7.71 3.22 7.79
CA LYS A 82 -6.69 3.00 6.75
C LYS A 82 -6.90 1.62 6.13
N ARG A 83 -6.82 1.55 4.80
CA ARG A 83 -6.86 0.26 4.08
C ARG A 83 -5.65 -0.63 4.44
N TRP A 84 -4.60 -0.05 5.03
CA TRP A 84 -3.28 -0.65 5.24
C TRP A 84 -2.81 -0.70 6.70
N THR A 85 -1.57 -1.15 6.83
CA THR A 85 -1.11 -2.23 7.70
C THR A 85 0.19 -1.78 8.37
N VAL A 86 0.40 -2.14 9.64
CA VAL A 86 1.72 -2.03 10.27
C VAL A 86 2.65 -3.06 9.62
N SER A 87 3.69 -2.62 8.91
CA SER A 87 4.77 -3.53 8.55
C SER A 87 5.73 -3.61 9.73
N SER A 88 5.88 -4.81 10.32
CA SER A 88 6.91 -5.04 11.33
C SER A 88 8.26 -5.15 10.63
N ARG A 89 9.27 -4.52 11.21
CA ARG A 89 10.67 -4.67 10.83
C ARG A 89 11.07 -6.11 11.19
N GLN A 90 11.56 -6.90 10.24
CA GLN A 90 12.45 -7.99 10.62
C GLN A 90 13.74 -7.30 11.06
N GLU A 91 13.85 -6.96 12.35
CA GLU A 91 15.14 -6.58 12.94
C GLU A 91 16.03 -7.81 12.84
N ARG A 92 16.79 -7.92 11.74
CA ARG A 92 18.06 -8.61 11.81
C ARG A 92 19.01 -7.68 12.57
N LEU A 93 19.48 -8.23 13.67
CA LEU A 93 20.68 -7.90 14.44
C LEU A 93 21.79 -7.28 13.58
#